data_AF-A0A2J0KN98-F1
#
_entry.id   AF-A0A2J0KN98-F1
#
_cell.length_a   1.000
_cell.length_b   1.000
_cell.length_c   1.000
_cell.angle_alpha   90.00
_cell.angle_beta   90.00
_cell.angle_gamma   90.00
#
_symmetry.space_group_name_H-M   'P 1'
#
loop_
_entity.id
_entity.type
_entity.pdbx_description
1 polymer ?
#
loop_
_entity_poly.entity_id
_entity_poly.type
_entity_poly.pdbx_seq_one_letter_code
_entity_poly.pdbx_strand_id
1 'polypeptide(L)'
;MIGKFYPRTSFEFFLDGHLECFRHLKGFARTHRYDNLKSVVLKHTPERIEYNPQFPEFARHYGFKIHACNPYKGNEKGRVERLGRDVRASFLYGQVFKDDEDLNERFRVWLCGRNDLVHRSTGKTPVEMLALENLLKLPVVWFAPRRILQGVVSKTALVEFEANRYSVPSSLAQKPCELLIYPDRIEIAVGSKVAARHKRSFDRHKTIQNPLHLESLLNKTPHFKYQRILRLVESMDTAFYKFLRAQGEDESDRMECAYQIFRLLKTHNRSLLVSAVNELLSMGTYKIKALMSLLNLPVQKDPDRVFPSDPKLLDIRYEERSLEEYDQNT
;
A
#
# COMPACT_ATOMS: atom_id res chain seq x y z
N MET A 1 10.02 -16.98 -29.23
CA MET A 1 9.06 -17.18 -28.13
C MET A 1 9.48 -16.33 -26.96
N ILE A 2 8.51 -15.80 -26.23
CA ILE A 2 8.72 -15.11 -24.97
C ILE A 2 7.73 -15.62 -23.94
N GLY A 3 8.14 -15.66 -22.69
CA GLY A 3 7.25 -15.85 -21.55
C GLY A 3 7.89 -15.37 -20.27
N LYS A 4 7.03 -15.19 -19.27
CA LYS A 4 7.39 -14.80 -17.91
C LYS A 4 6.41 -15.50 -16.97
N PHE A 5 6.94 -16.07 -15.89
CA PHE A 5 6.15 -16.65 -14.82
C PHE A 5 5.70 -15.54 -13.86
N TYR A 6 4.45 -15.66 -13.44
CA TYR A 6 3.81 -14.76 -12.48
C TYR A 6 3.24 -15.57 -11.31
N PRO A 7 3.18 -14.98 -10.11
CA PRO A 7 2.68 -15.68 -8.93
C PRO A 7 1.17 -15.98 -8.99
N ARG A 8 0.42 -15.25 -9.83
CA ARG A 8 -1.04 -15.39 -9.99
C ARG A 8 -1.46 -15.22 -11.45
N THR A 9 -2.65 -15.71 -11.77
CA THR A 9 -3.29 -15.62 -13.10
C THR A 9 -4.29 -14.47 -13.22
N SER A 10 -4.18 -13.45 -12.35
CA SER A 10 -5.10 -12.31 -12.33
C SER A 10 -4.87 -11.33 -13.51
N PHE A 11 -5.85 -10.45 -13.72
CA PHE A 11 -5.93 -9.55 -14.87
C PHE A 11 -4.69 -8.65 -15.03
N GLU A 12 -4.16 -8.11 -13.93
CA GLU A 12 -2.98 -7.24 -13.95
C GLU A 12 -1.72 -7.95 -14.47
N PHE A 13 -1.51 -9.22 -14.10
CA PHE A 13 -0.39 -10.01 -14.63
C PHE A 13 -0.62 -10.43 -16.08
N PHE A 14 -1.88 -10.68 -16.45
CA PHE A 14 -2.24 -10.95 -17.83
C PHE A 14 -1.91 -9.77 -18.74
N LEU A 15 -2.20 -8.53 -18.30
CA LEU A 15 -1.80 -7.32 -19.02
C LEU A 15 -0.28 -7.15 -19.03
N ASP A 16 0.41 -7.31 -17.89
CA ASP A 16 1.88 -7.19 -17.83
C ASP A 16 2.58 -8.20 -18.76
N GLY A 17 2.05 -9.43 -18.87
CA GLY A 17 2.52 -10.43 -19.82
C GLY A 17 2.45 -9.97 -21.28
N HIS A 18 1.40 -9.24 -21.67
CA HIS A 18 1.32 -8.63 -22.99
C HIS A 18 2.37 -7.54 -23.17
N LEU A 19 2.54 -6.67 -22.16
CA LEU A 19 3.52 -5.59 -22.22
C LEU A 19 4.95 -6.12 -22.36
N GLU A 20 5.32 -7.13 -21.57
CA GLU A 20 6.61 -7.81 -21.67
C GLU A 20 6.83 -8.43 -23.06
N CYS A 21 5.78 -9.04 -23.61
CA CYS A 21 5.81 -9.56 -24.99
C CYS A 21 6.07 -8.43 -26.00
N PHE A 22 5.34 -7.33 -25.89
CA PHE A 22 5.47 -6.19 -26.80
C PHE A 22 6.85 -5.54 -26.71
N ARG A 23 7.41 -5.42 -25.50
CA ARG A 23 8.78 -4.92 -25.25
C ARG A 23 9.82 -5.77 -25.97
N HIS A 24 9.72 -7.09 -25.83
CA HIS A 24 10.70 -8.01 -26.43
C HIS A 24 10.60 -8.08 -27.95
N LEU A 25 9.38 -8.13 -28.48
CA LEU A 25 9.13 -8.13 -29.92
C LEU A 25 9.42 -6.75 -30.56
N LYS A 26 9.59 -5.71 -29.75
CA LYS A 26 9.69 -4.30 -30.18
C LYS A 26 8.51 -3.87 -31.07
N GLY A 27 7.36 -4.48 -30.84
CA GLY A 27 6.15 -4.29 -31.62
C GLY A 27 5.06 -5.29 -31.23
N PHE A 28 3.92 -5.22 -31.91
CA PHE A 28 2.78 -6.11 -31.65
C PHE A 28 2.01 -6.41 -32.94
N ALA A 29 1.18 -7.45 -32.90
CA ALA A 29 0.41 -7.90 -34.06
C ALA A 29 -0.86 -7.09 -34.24
N ARG A 30 -1.39 -7.03 -35.47
CA ARG A 30 -2.65 -6.32 -35.76
C ARG A 30 -3.88 -6.99 -35.13
N THR A 31 -3.83 -8.31 -34.98
CA THR A 31 -4.93 -9.11 -34.42
C THR A 31 -4.36 -10.09 -33.41
N HIS A 32 -4.95 -10.08 -32.21
CA HIS A 32 -4.58 -10.98 -31.13
C HIS A 32 -5.70 -12.00 -30.89
N ARG A 33 -5.32 -13.28 -30.83
CA ARG A 33 -6.25 -14.38 -30.58
C ARG A 33 -6.27 -14.73 -29.11
N TYR A 34 -7.47 -14.83 -28.55
CA TYR A 34 -7.68 -15.15 -27.15
C TYR A 34 -8.62 -16.33 -27.02
N ASP A 35 -8.30 -17.22 -26.08
CA ASP A 35 -9.26 -18.21 -25.59
C ASP A 35 -10.36 -17.50 -24.77
N ASN A 36 -11.40 -18.23 -24.38
CA ASN A 36 -12.48 -17.71 -23.54
C ASN A 36 -12.06 -17.59 -22.06
N LEU A 37 -10.92 -16.95 -21.80
CA LEU A 37 -10.42 -16.70 -20.45
C LEU A 37 -11.10 -15.46 -19.85
N LYS A 38 -11.44 -15.51 -18.55
CA LYS A 38 -12.18 -14.43 -17.86
C LYS A 38 -11.48 -13.07 -17.85
N SER A 39 -10.16 -13.03 -18.07
CA SER A 39 -9.41 -11.78 -18.22
C SER A 39 -9.79 -11.02 -19.50
N VAL A 40 -10.29 -11.72 -20.52
CA VAL A 40 -10.66 -11.14 -21.83
C VAL A 40 -12.17 -11.27 -22.06
N VAL A 41 -12.71 -12.47 -21.93
CA VAL A 41 -14.12 -12.79 -22.22
C VAL A 41 -14.81 -13.23 -20.93
N LEU A 42 -15.82 -12.48 -20.49
CA LEU A 42 -16.67 -12.83 -19.34
C LEU A 42 -17.73 -13.85 -19.74
N LYS A 43 -18.37 -13.66 -20.89
CA LYS A 43 -19.35 -14.60 -21.48
C LYS A 43 -19.21 -14.63 -22.99
N HIS A 44 -19.36 -15.82 -23.55
CA HIS A 44 -19.37 -16.03 -25.00
C HIS A 44 -20.67 -16.73 -25.36
N THR A 45 -21.60 -16.01 -25.98
CA THR A 45 -22.79 -16.59 -26.62
C THR A 45 -22.64 -16.53 -28.14
N PRO A 46 -23.35 -17.37 -28.91
CA PRO A 46 -23.31 -17.34 -30.37
C PRO A 46 -23.65 -15.97 -30.97
N GLU A 47 -24.45 -15.18 -30.25
CA GLU A 47 -24.94 -13.85 -30.67
C GLU A 47 -24.03 -12.71 -30.21
N ARG A 48 -23.32 -12.86 -29.08
CA ARG A 48 -22.54 -11.78 -28.47
C ARG A 48 -21.38 -12.28 -27.62
N ILE A 49 -20.25 -11.58 -27.73
CA ILE A 49 -19.13 -11.72 -26.82
C ILE A 49 -19.18 -10.58 -25.79
N GLU A 50 -19.26 -10.95 -24.51
CA GLU A 50 -19.18 -10.03 -23.38
C GLU A 50 -17.71 -9.98 -22.91
N TYR A 51 -17.01 -8.90 -23.24
CA TYR A 51 -15.64 -8.70 -22.83
C TYR A 51 -15.55 -8.19 -21.37
N ASN A 52 -14.43 -8.49 -20.71
CA ASN A 52 -14.07 -7.83 -19.47
C ASN A 52 -13.99 -6.30 -19.72
N PRO A 53 -14.72 -5.45 -18.98
CA PRO A 53 -14.79 -4.01 -19.24
C PRO A 53 -13.43 -3.31 -19.35
N GLN A 54 -12.42 -3.79 -18.62
CA GLN A 54 -11.08 -3.20 -18.62
C GLN A 54 -10.24 -3.60 -19.85
N PHE A 55 -10.56 -4.70 -20.52
CA PHE A 55 -9.72 -5.24 -21.60
C PHE A 55 -9.86 -4.52 -22.95
N PRO A 56 -11.07 -4.11 -23.41
CA PRO A 56 -11.22 -3.28 -24.59
C PRO A 56 -10.47 -1.94 -24.50
N GLU A 57 -10.31 -1.37 -23.29
CA GLU A 57 -9.51 -0.17 -23.08
C GLU A 57 -8.03 -0.41 -23.43
N PHE A 58 -7.48 -1.54 -23.00
CA PHE A 58 -6.14 -1.98 -23.36
C PHE A 58 -5.99 -2.18 -24.87
N ALA A 59 -6.93 -2.88 -25.52
CA ALA A 59 -6.90 -3.08 -26.96
C ALA A 59 -7.01 -1.75 -27.75
N ARG A 60 -7.82 -0.81 -27.27
CA ARG A 60 -7.97 0.53 -27.86
C ARG A 60 -6.70 1.37 -27.71
N HIS A 61 -6.00 1.29 -26.58
CA HIS A 61 -4.73 2.00 -26.35
C HIS A 61 -3.67 1.63 -27.39
N TYR A 62 -3.58 0.36 -27.76
CA TYR A 62 -2.62 -0.14 -28.76
C TYR A 62 -3.22 -0.23 -30.17
N GLY A 63 -4.54 -0.11 -30.33
CA GLY A 63 -5.22 -0.17 -31.63
C GLY A 63 -5.22 -1.56 -32.29
N PHE A 64 -5.09 -2.64 -31.51
CA PHE A 64 -5.17 -4.00 -32.05
C PHE A 64 -6.58 -4.60 -31.99
N LYS A 65 -6.87 -5.55 -32.88
CA LYS A 65 -8.15 -6.26 -32.91
C LYS A 65 -8.14 -7.47 -31.99
N ILE A 66 -9.20 -7.62 -31.19
CA ILE A 66 -9.43 -8.80 -30.35
C ILE A 66 -10.17 -9.85 -31.19
N HIS A 67 -9.63 -11.06 -31.25
CA HIS A 67 -10.29 -12.21 -31.86
C HIS A 67 -10.48 -13.30 -30.81
N ALA A 68 -11.72 -13.49 -30.35
CA ALA A 68 -12.06 -14.58 -29.45
C ALA A 68 -12.24 -15.88 -30.24
N CYS A 69 -11.64 -16.97 -29.77
CA CYS A 69 -11.81 -18.29 -30.37
C CYS A 69 -13.25 -18.80 -30.16
N ASN A 70 -13.80 -19.45 -31.20
CA ASN A 70 -15.14 -20.03 -31.12
C ASN A 70 -15.18 -21.16 -30.08
N PRO A 71 -16.25 -21.26 -29.26
CA PRO A 71 -16.43 -22.39 -28.36
C PRO A 71 -16.44 -23.71 -29.16
N TYR A 72 -15.83 -24.76 -28.61
CA TYR A 72 -15.80 -26.12 -29.17
C TYR A 72 -14.99 -26.34 -30.47
N LYS A 73 -14.17 -25.37 -30.93
CA LYS A 73 -13.21 -25.57 -32.03
C LYS A 73 -11.77 -25.79 -31.51
N GLY A 74 -11.48 -26.99 -31.02
CA GLY A 74 -10.18 -27.36 -30.44
C GLY A 74 -8.97 -27.27 -31.39
N ASN A 75 -9.20 -27.25 -32.70
CA ASN A 75 -8.13 -27.20 -33.72
C ASN A 75 -7.26 -25.94 -33.64
N GLU A 76 -7.78 -24.85 -33.08
CA GLU A 76 -7.05 -23.57 -32.97
C GLU A 76 -6.07 -23.54 -31.79
N LYS A 77 -6.19 -24.47 -30.83
CA LYS A 77 -5.46 -24.44 -29.55
C LYS A 77 -4.22 -25.36 -29.49
N GLY A 78 -4.07 -26.26 -30.47
CA GLY A 78 -3.04 -27.31 -30.44
C GLY A 78 -1.59 -26.81 -30.32
N ARG A 79 -1.26 -25.62 -30.85
CA ARG A 79 0.10 -25.06 -30.73
C ARG A 79 0.41 -24.57 -29.31
N VAL A 80 -0.55 -23.90 -28.67
CA VAL A 80 -0.40 -23.36 -27.30
C VAL A 80 -0.30 -24.49 -26.28
N GLU A 81 -1.09 -25.55 -26.44
CA GLU A 81 -1.05 -26.71 -25.55
C GLU A 81 0.24 -27.53 -25.65
N ARG A 82 0.79 -27.68 -26.88
CA ARG A 82 2.11 -28.29 -27.06
C ARG A 82 3.18 -27.47 -26.36
N LEU A 83 3.11 -26.15 -26.44
CA LEU A 83 4.03 -25.28 -25.75
C LEU A 83 4.00 -25.45 -24.24
N GLY A 84 2.81 -25.43 -23.66
CA GLY A 84 2.65 -25.63 -22.22
C GLY A 84 3.16 -27.00 -21.77
N ARG A 85 3.00 -28.04 -22.59
CA ARG A 85 3.59 -29.36 -22.33
C ARG A 85 5.11 -29.34 -22.40
N ASP A 86 5.68 -28.69 -23.41
CA ASP A 86 7.14 -28.57 -23.58
C ASP A 86 7.78 -27.86 -22.39
N VAL A 87 7.20 -26.74 -21.95
CA VAL A 87 7.67 -26.01 -20.76
C VAL A 87 7.61 -26.90 -19.51
N ARG A 88 6.52 -27.65 -19.31
CA ARG A 88 6.40 -28.56 -18.15
C ARG A 88 7.39 -29.72 -18.19
N ALA A 89 7.57 -30.34 -19.36
CA ALA A 89 8.38 -31.54 -19.50
C ALA A 89 9.88 -31.25 -19.64
N SER A 90 10.26 -30.18 -20.32
CA SER A 90 11.66 -29.86 -20.63
C SER A 90 12.29 -28.84 -19.68
N PHE A 91 11.51 -27.88 -19.17
CA PHE A 91 12.06 -26.82 -18.32
C PHE A 91 11.75 -27.03 -16.84
N LEU A 92 10.49 -27.27 -16.48
CA LEU A 92 10.09 -27.38 -15.07
C LEU A 92 10.43 -28.73 -14.43
N TYR A 93 10.57 -29.79 -15.22
CA TYR A 93 10.79 -31.13 -14.69
C TYR A 93 12.16 -31.24 -14.03
N GLY A 94 12.18 -31.64 -12.75
CA GLY A 94 13.41 -31.90 -12.00
C GLY A 94 14.20 -30.67 -11.57
N GLN A 95 13.66 -29.45 -11.73
CA GLN A 95 14.34 -28.21 -11.34
C GLN A 95 13.83 -27.67 -10.02
N VAL A 96 14.77 -27.18 -9.20
CA VAL A 96 14.48 -26.42 -7.99
C VAL A 96 14.93 -24.97 -8.22
N PHE A 97 14.02 -24.05 -7.96
CA PHE A 97 14.22 -22.61 -8.11
C PHE A 97 14.28 -21.97 -6.72
N LYS A 98 15.12 -20.95 -6.57
CA LYS A 98 15.28 -20.24 -5.29
C LYS A 98 14.10 -19.32 -5.02
N ASP A 99 13.71 -18.56 -6.03
CA ASP A 99 12.61 -17.59 -5.99
C ASP A 99 12.03 -17.40 -7.41
N ASP A 100 10.99 -16.56 -7.51
CA ASP A 100 10.32 -16.24 -8.77
C ASP A 100 11.25 -15.51 -9.77
N GLU A 101 12.31 -14.86 -9.28
CA GLU A 101 13.27 -14.13 -10.12
C GLU A 101 14.24 -15.11 -10.79
N ASP A 102 14.84 -16.03 -10.02
CA ASP A 102 15.66 -17.16 -10.51
C ASP A 102 14.89 -18.03 -11.51
N LEU A 103 13.61 -18.31 -11.24
CA LEU A 103 12.73 -19.02 -12.18
C LEU A 103 12.65 -18.28 -13.52
N ASN A 104 12.40 -16.97 -13.49
CA ASN A 104 12.25 -16.16 -14.68
C ASN A 104 13.56 -15.96 -15.45
N GLU A 105 14.69 -15.85 -14.75
CA GLU A 105 16.01 -15.73 -15.37
C GLU A 105 16.40 -17.02 -16.09
N ARG A 106 16.30 -18.18 -15.42
CA ARG A 106 16.57 -19.48 -16.04
C ARG A 106 15.62 -19.76 -17.20
N PHE A 107 14.36 -19.36 -17.06
CA PHE A 107 13.39 -19.52 -18.14
C PHE A 107 13.74 -18.68 -19.37
N ARG A 108 14.25 -17.46 -19.19
CA ARG A 108 14.76 -16.64 -20.29
C ARG A 108 15.91 -17.32 -21.02
N VAL A 109 16.88 -17.86 -20.29
CA VAL A 109 18.02 -18.59 -20.89
C VAL A 109 17.53 -19.81 -21.68
N TRP A 110 16.64 -20.61 -21.09
CA TRP A 110 16.05 -21.77 -21.76
C TRP A 110 15.26 -21.36 -23.02
N LEU A 111 14.49 -20.27 -22.97
CA LEU A 111 13.75 -19.74 -24.11
C LEU A 111 14.67 -19.27 -25.24
N CYS A 112 15.80 -18.64 -24.94
CA CYS A 112 16.78 -18.26 -25.96
C CYS A 112 17.25 -19.50 -26.73
N GLY A 113 17.69 -20.55 -26.02
CA GLY A 113 18.07 -21.81 -26.67
C GLY A 113 16.94 -22.42 -27.50
N ARG A 114 15.69 -22.35 -27.02
CA ARG A 114 14.54 -22.86 -27.78
C ARG A 114 14.23 -22.03 -29.03
N ASN A 115 14.49 -20.73 -29.00
CA ASN A 115 14.26 -19.82 -30.10
C ASN A 115 15.29 -19.95 -31.23
N ASP A 116 16.48 -20.47 -30.91
CA ASP A 116 17.56 -20.70 -31.88
C ASP A 116 17.44 -22.08 -32.54
N LEU A 117 16.56 -22.97 -32.05
CA LEU A 117 16.35 -24.27 -32.66
C LEU A 117 15.56 -24.16 -33.96
N VAL A 118 16.08 -24.82 -34.99
CA VAL A 118 15.42 -24.92 -36.29
C VAL A 118 14.12 -25.72 -36.15
N HIS A 119 13.01 -25.11 -36.56
CA HIS A 119 11.72 -25.77 -36.46
C HIS A 119 11.49 -26.68 -37.68
N ARG A 120 11.17 -27.96 -37.43
CA ARG A 120 11.06 -29.01 -38.47
C ARG A 120 10.10 -28.67 -39.62
N SER A 121 9.04 -27.90 -39.34
CA SER A 121 8.03 -27.55 -40.36
C SER A 121 8.40 -26.35 -41.23
N THR A 122 9.22 -25.42 -40.73
CA THR A 122 9.57 -24.17 -41.44
C THR A 122 11.00 -24.18 -41.96
N GLY A 123 11.85 -25.08 -41.45
CA GLY A 123 13.27 -25.15 -41.81
C GLY A 123 14.10 -23.94 -41.35
N LYS A 124 13.51 -23.02 -40.59
CA LYS A 124 14.10 -21.79 -40.07
C LYS A 124 13.91 -21.68 -38.57
N THR A 125 14.72 -20.85 -37.92
CA THR A 125 14.56 -20.57 -36.50
C THR A 125 13.41 -19.60 -36.25
N PRO A 126 12.74 -19.68 -35.08
CA PRO A 126 11.78 -18.66 -34.64
C PRO A 126 12.30 -17.22 -34.70
N VAL A 127 13.60 -16.99 -34.43
CA VAL A 127 14.22 -15.66 -34.48
C VAL A 127 14.26 -15.12 -35.91
N GLU A 128 14.69 -15.95 -36.87
CA GLU A 128 14.72 -15.58 -38.29
C GLU A 128 13.32 -15.28 -38.83
N MET A 129 12.35 -16.13 -38.47
CA MET A 129 10.97 -15.91 -38.89
C MET A 129 10.38 -14.63 -38.31
N LEU A 130 10.69 -14.32 -37.05
CA LEU A 130 10.22 -13.09 -36.41
C LEU A 130 10.76 -11.82 -37.12
N ALA A 131 12.00 -11.86 -37.61
CA ALA A 131 12.59 -10.73 -38.33
C ALA A 131 11.87 -10.42 -39.66
N LEU A 132 11.13 -11.38 -40.22
CA LEU A 132 10.35 -11.22 -41.44
C LEU A 132 8.92 -10.69 -41.19
N GLU A 133 8.48 -10.64 -39.93
CA GLU A 133 7.13 -10.23 -39.56
C GLU A 133 6.95 -8.70 -39.54
N ASN A 134 5.82 -8.23 -40.06
CA ASN A 134 5.46 -6.81 -40.07
C ASN A 134 4.69 -6.43 -38.80
N LEU A 135 5.43 -6.14 -37.73
CA LEU A 135 4.84 -5.70 -36.46
C LEU A 135 4.48 -4.22 -36.46
N LEU A 136 3.41 -3.88 -35.72
CA LEU A 136 3.06 -2.50 -35.42
C LEU A 136 4.05 -1.91 -34.42
N LYS A 137 4.39 -0.63 -34.60
CA LYS A 137 5.32 0.10 -33.73
C LYS A 137 4.70 0.33 -32.35
N LEU A 138 5.53 0.27 -31.32
CA LEU A 138 5.13 0.56 -29.95
C LEU A 138 4.76 2.05 -29.78
N PRO A 139 3.71 2.37 -29.00
CA PRO A 139 3.41 3.75 -28.65
C PRO A 139 4.48 4.31 -27.69
N VAL A 140 4.57 5.64 -27.61
CA VAL A 140 5.45 6.33 -26.67
C VAL A 140 4.97 6.12 -25.23
N VAL A 141 3.66 6.18 -25.00
CA VAL A 141 3.04 5.99 -23.69
C VAL A 141 2.60 4.55 -23.52
N TRP A 142 3.11 3.90 -22.48
CA TRP A 142 2.73 2.53 -22.12
C TRP A 142 1.42 2.50 -21.35
N PHE A 143 0.58 1.51 -21.66
CA PHE A 143 -0.59 1.22 -20.85
C PHE A 143 -0.17 0.73 -19.46
N ALA A 144 -0.88 1.16 -18.43
CA ALA A 144 -0.60 0.77 -17.06
C ALA A 144 -1.30 -0.58 -16.75
N PRO A 145 -0.58 -1.69 -16.49
CA PRO A 145 -1.19 -3.00 -16.30
C PRO A 145 -1.85 -3.08 -14.92
N ARG A 146 -3.08 -2.57 -14.80
CA ARG A 146 -3.79 -2.51 -13.53
C ARG A 146 -5.17 -3.15 -13.60
N ARG A 147 -5.55 -3.81 -12.51
CA ARG A 147 -6.93 -4.21 -12.23
C ARG A 147 -7.54 -3.20 -11.28
N ILE A 148 -8.75 -2.74 -11.57
CA ILE A 148 -9.47 -1.77 -10.73
C ILE A 148 -10.53 -2.53 -9.95
N LEU A 149 -10.52 -2.38 -8.62
CA LEU A 149 -11.51 -2.97 -7.72
C LEU A 149 -12.16 -1.87 -6.89
N GLN A 150 -13.47 -1.95 -6.72
CA GLN A 150 -14.20 -1.08 -5.81
C GLN A 150 -14.08 -1.64 -4.39
N GLY A 151 -13.89 -0.76 -3.41
CA GLY A 151 -13.76 -1.12 -2.00
C GLY A 151 -14.18 0.02 -1.08
N VAL A 152 -14.12 -0.24 0.22
CA VAL A 152 -14.43 0.76 1.25
C VAL A 152 -13.33 0.76 2.29
N VAL A 153 -12.89 1.95 2.71
CA VAL A 153 -11.91 2.10 3.78
C VAL A 153 -12.57 1.76 5.11
N SER A 154 -11.96 0.88 5.90
CA SER A 154 -12.48 0.50 7.22
C SER A 154 -12.49 1.69 8.20
N LYS A 155 -13.17 1.51 9.35
CA LYS A 155 -13.14 2.47 10.47
C LYS A 155 -11.73 2.75 11.00
N THR A 156 -10.84 1.76 10.88
CA THR A 156 -9.43 1.86 11.31
C THR A 156 -8.50 2.37 10.21
N ALA A 157 -9.06 2.94 9.12
CA ALA A 157 -8.31 3.45 7.97
C ALA A 157 -7.46 2.38 7.28
N LEU A 158 -8.01 1.16 7.16
CA LEU A 158 -7.38 0.03 6.47
C LEU A 158 -8.26 -0.40 5.29
N VAL A 159 -7.62 -0.86 4.22
CA VAL A 159 -8.28 -1.49 3.07
C VAL A 159 -7.75 -2.91 2.93
N GLU A 160 -8.65 -3.85 2.72
CA GLU A 160 -8.30 -5.27 2.57
C GLU A 160 -8.17 -5.65 1.11
N PHE A 161 -7.08 -6.35 0.79
CA PHE A 161 -6.85 -6.91 -0.54
C PHE A 161 -6.03 -8.20 -0.42
N GLU A 162 -6.50 -9.29 -1.04
CA GLU A 162 -5.86 -10.61 -1.03
C GLU A 162 -5.46 -11.09 0.38
N ALA A 163 -6.35 -10.90 1.37
CA ALA A 163 -6.15 -11.19 2.80
C ALA A 163 -5.05 -10.36 3.49
N ASN A 164 -4.51 -9.32 2.84
CA ASN A 164 -3.62 -8.34 3.44
C ASN A 164 -4.36 -7.02 3.69
N ARG A 165 -3.90 -6.26 4.69
CA ARG A 165 -4.49 -4.98 5.09
C ARG A 165 -3.51 -3.85 4.80
N TYR A 166 -3.95 -2.85 4.05
CA TYR A 166 -3.15 -1.71 3.64
C TYR A 166 -3.69 -0.44 4.29
N SER A 167 -2.81 0.34 4.93
CA SER A 167 -3.22 1.59 5.59
C SER A 167 -3.53 2.72 4.60
N VAL A 168 -4.45 3.59 4.97
CA VAL A 168 -4.84 4.80 4.24
C VAL A 168 -4.84 5.97 5.23
N PRO A 169 -4.60 7.23 4.82
CA PRO A 169 -4.72 8.38 5.72
C PRO A 169 -6.04 8.37 6.49
N SER A 170 -6.00 8.59 7.80
CA SER A 170 -7.17 8.38 8.64
C SER A 170 -8.33 9.35 8.41
N SER A 171 -8.06 10.48 7.74
CA SER A 171 -9.08 11.41 7.23
C SER A 171 -10.03 10.80 6.20
N LEU A 172 -9.67 9.63 5.65
CA LEU A 172 -10.42 8.93 4.61
C LEU A 172 -11.12 7.67 5.12
N ALA A 173 -11.17 7.45 6.44
CA ALA A 173 -11.89 6.32 7.02
C ALA A 173 -13.37 6.33 6.61
N GLN A 174 -13.94 5.14 6.35
CA GLN A 174 -15.33 4.91 5.93
C GLN A 174 -15.72 5.51 4.58
N LYS A 175 -14.77 6.01 3.77
CA LYS A 175 -15.05 6.49 2.42
C LYS A 175 -14.96 5.34 1.40
N PRO A 176 -15.77 5.38 0.32
CA PRO A 176 -15.58 4.50 -0.82
C PRO A 176 -14.23 4.79 -1.48
N CYS A 177 -13.57 3.74 -1.97
CA CYS A 177 -12.25 3.82 -2.57
C CYS A 177 -12.13 2.87 -3.76
N GLU A 178 -11.25 3.22 -4.69
CA GLU A 178 -10.84 2.37 -5.80
C GLU A 178 -9.44 1.84 -5.52
N LEU A 179 -9.28 0.52 -5.59
CA LEU A 179 -7.97 -0.11 -5.53
C LEU A 179 -7.47 -0.33 -6.95
N LEU A 180 -6.38 0.35 -7.30
CA LEU A 180 -5.64 0.14 -8.54
C LEU A 180 -4.52 -0.86 -8.23
N ILE A 181 -4.74 -2.11 -8.62
CA ILE A 181 -3.84 -3.23 -8.36
C ILE A 181 -2.89 -3.40 -9.54
N TYR A 182 -1.61 -3.18 -9.31
CA TYR A 182 -0.52 -3.44 -10.24
C TYR A 182 0.20 -4.76 -9.88
N PRO A 183 1.07 -5.28 -10.77
CA PRO A 183 1.91 -6.44 -10.46
C PRO A 183 2.80 -6.26 -9.23
N ASP A 184 3.39 -5.07 -9.07
CA ASP A 184 4.40 -4.72 -8.06
C ASP A 184 3.83 -3.92 -6.87
N ARG A 185 2.74 -3.19 -7.09
CA ARG A 185 2.20 -2.22 -6.14
C ARG A 185 0.69 -2.15 -6.11
N ILE A 186 0.17 -1.50 -5.07
CA ILE A 186 -1.24 -1.18 -4.92
C ILE A 186 -1.36 0.32 -4.69
N GLU A 187 -2.20 0.96 -5.48
CA GLU A 187 -2.59 2.35 -5.25
C GLU A 187 -4.05 2.37 -4.79
N ILE A 188 -4.34 3.16 -3.76
CA ILE A 188 -5.68 3.31 -3.22
C ILE A 188 -6.10 4.74 -3.55
N ALA A 189 -7.13 4.89 -4.38
CA ALA A 189 -7.70 6.17 -4.75
C ALA A 189 -9.03 6.39 -4.02
N VAL A 190 -9.27 7.63 -3.58
CA VAL A 190 -10.54 8.06 -2.99
C VAL A 190 -11.02 9.27 -3.78
N GLY A 191 -12.14 9.11 -4.51
CA GLY A 191 -12.55 10.09 -5.51
C GLY A 191 -11.55 10.16 -6.66
N SER A 192 -11.13 11.37 -7.04
CA SER A 192 -10.17 11.59 -8.14
C SER A 192 -8.70 11.54 -7.73
N LYS A 193 -8.39 11.36 -6.44
CA LYS A 193 -7.02 11.46 -5.91
C LYS A 193 -6.51 10.13 -5.39
N VAL A 194 -5.26 9.79 -5.73
CA VAL A 194 -4.53 8.68 -5.12
C VAL A 194 -4.20 9.05 -3.67
N ALA A 195 -4.82 8.35 -2.74
CA ALA A 195 -4.71 8.56 -1.30
C ALA A 195 -3.48 7.87 -0.70
N ALA A 196 -3.14 6.68 -1.20
CA ALA A 196 -2.02 5.89 -0.70
C ALA A 196 -1.40 5.03 -1.80
N ARG A 197 -0.10 4.77 -1.67
CA ARG A 197 0.64 3.80 -2.48
C ARG A 197 1.40 2.84 -1.57
N HIS A 198 1.30 1.54 -1.86
CA HIS A 198 1.97 0.49 -1.12
C HIS A 198 2.65 -0.50 -2.05
N LYS A 199 3.79 -1.06 -1.61
CA LYS A 199 4.35 -2.25 -2.25
C LYS A 199 3.37 -3.41 -2.06
N ARG A 200 3.11 -4.17 -3.11
CA ARG A 200 2.20 -5.32 -3.04
C ARG A 200 2.86 -6.44 -2.25
N SER A 201 2.11 -7.06 -1.35
CA SER A 201 2.52 -8.29 -0.67
C SER A 201 1.70 -9.48 -1.16
N PHE A 202 2.39 -10.60 -1.38
CA PHE A 202 1.81 -11.89 -1.76
C PHE A 202 1.64 -12.85 -0.56
N ASP A 203 2.07 -12.42 0.63
CA ASP A 203 1.79 -13.12 1.89
C ASP A 203 0.29 -13.05 2.23
N ARG A 204 -0.11 -13.65 3.35
CA ARG A 204 -1.48 -13.55 3.88
C ARG A 204 -1.47 -12.94 5.27
N HIS A 205 -2.55 -12.21 5.60
CA HIS A 205 -2.81 -11.66 6.92
C HIS A 205 -1.77 -10.64 7.42
N LYS A 206 -0.98 -10.05 6.51
CA LYS A 206 -0.05 -8.97 6.85
C LYS A 206 -0.79 -7.64 6.92
N THR A 207 -0.38 -6.78 7.85
CA THR A 207 -0.87 -5.41 7.95
C THR A 207 0.26 -4.44 7.59
N ILE A 208 0.13 -3.80 6.44
CA ILE A 208 1.14 -2.92 5.83
C ILE A 208 0.75 -1.48 6.15
N GLN A 209 1.49 -0.89 7.08
CA GLN A 209 1.22 0.45 7.60
C GLN A 209 2.26 1.44 7.10
N ASN A 210 1.79 2.57 6.58
CA ASN A 210 2.63 3.73 6.34
C ASN A 210 2.54 4.65 7.57
N PRO A 211 3.67 4.98 8.22
CA PRO A 211 3.70 5.84 9.39
C PRO A 211 2.97 7.18 9.21
N LEU A 212 3.02 7.77 8.01
CA LEU A 212 2.40 9.06 7.70
C LEU A 212 0.86 9.01 7.73
N HIS A 213 0.26 7.84 7.53
CA HIS A 213 -1.20 7.70 7.52
C HIS A 213 -1.82 7.79 8.93
N LEU A 214 -0.99 7.65 9.97
CA LEU A 214 -1.40 7.64 11.37
C LEU A 214 -1.37 9.01 12.03
N GLU A 215 -0.76 10.05 11.42
CA GLU A 215 -0.62 11.38 12.04
C GLU A 215 -1.97 11.98 12.48
N SER A 216 -3.00 11.85 11.65
CA SER A 216 -4.34 12.34 11.99
C SER A 216 -5.08 11.47 13.03
N LEU A 217 -4.69 10.20 13.22
CA LEU A 217 -5.17 9.37 14.35
C LEU A 217 -4.43 9.71 15.65
N LEU A 218 -3.12 9.97 15.58
CA LEU A 218 -2.30 10.35 16.75
C LEU A 218 -2.81 11.63 17.42
N ASN A 219 -3.38 12.55 16.64
CA ASN A 219 -4.01 13.76 17.16
C ASN A 219 -5.43 13.53 17.71
N LYS A 220 -6.09 12.42 17.36
CA LYS A 220 -7.50 12.12 17.71
C LYS A 220 -7.66 11.10 18.84
N THR A 221 -6.72 10.18 19.05
CA THR A 221 -6.79 9.16 20.11
C THR A 221 -5.68 9.36 21.15
N PRO A 222 -5.98 9.94 22.33
CA PRO A 222 -4.98 10.18 23.38
C PRO A 222 -4.22 8.90 23.75
N HIS A 223 -4.91 7.77 23.82
CA HIS A 223 -4.34 6.49 24.27
C HIS A 223 -3.16 5.99 23.40
N PHE A 224 -3.23 6.12 22.06
CA PHE A 224 -2.13 5.72 21.17
C PHE A 224 -0.90 6.63 21.31
N LYS A 225 -1.12 7.92 21.59
CA LYS A 225 -0.04 8.86 21.89
C LYS A 225 0.67 8.46 23.18
N TYR A 226 -0.08 8.13 24.24
CA TYR A 226 0.50 7.69 25.51
C TYR A 226 1.27 6.36 25.40
N GLN A 227 0.73 5.38 24.69
CA GLN A 227 1.39 4.07 24.51
C GLN A 227 2.70 4.16 23.72
N ARG A 228 2.77 5.06 22.72
CA ARG A 228 4.02 5.30 21.97
C ARG A 228 5.06 6.03 22.82
N ILE A 229 4.63 6.98 23.64
CA ILE A 229 5.52 7.70 24.57
C ILE A 229 6.09 6.73 25.60
N LEU A 230 5.28 5.80 26.11
CA LEU A 230 5.75 4.70 26.96
C LEU A 230 6.89 3.92 26.29
N ARG A 231 6.69 3.42 25.06
CA ARG A 231 7.74 2.67 24.33
C ARG A 231 9.00 3.50 24.06
N LEU A 232 8.84 4.80 23.79
CA LEU A 232 9.96 5.71 23.53
C LEU A 232 10.79 5.95 24.80
N VAL A 233 10.13 6.19 25.94
CA VAL A 233 10.82 6.40 27.22
C VAL A 233 11.45 5.10 27.71
N GLU A 234 10.82 3.95 27.50
CA GLU A 234 11.39 2.63 27.79
C GLU A 234 12.65 2.33 26.96
N SER A 235 12.68 2.73 25.69
CA SER A 235 13.84 2.49 24.81
C SER A 235 14.96 3.51 24.99
N MET A 236 14.71 4.62 25.70
CA MET A 236 15.72 5.65 25.96
C MET A 236 16.77 5.18 26.96
N ASP A 237 16.36 4.64 28.12
CA ASP A 237 17.27 4.28 29.19
C ASP A 237 16.76 3.15 30.07
N THR A 238 17.69 2.30 30.54
CA THR A 238 17.38 1.17 31.43
C THR A 238 16.83 1.62 32.78
N ALA A 239 17.21 2.80 33.27
CA ALA A 239 16.68 3.37 34.51
C ALA A 239 15.19 3.71 34.38
N PHE A 240 14.79 4.34 33.26
CA PHE A 240 13.39 4.66 33.00
C PHE A 240 12.54 3.40 32.81
N TYR A 241 13.07 2.38 32.13
CA TYR A 241 12.40 1.09 31.99
C TYR A 241 12.07 0.46 33.35
N LYS A 242 13.06 0.41 34.26
CA LYS A 242 12.87 -0.15 35.61
C LYS A 242 11.88 0.66 36.44
N PHE A 243 11.96 1.99 36.38
CA PHE A 243 11.07 2.88 37.12
C PHE A 243 9.61 2.76 36.66
N LEU A 244 9.36 2.75 35.34
CA LEU A 244 8.01 2.63 34.78
C LEU A 244 7.38 1.26 35.05
N ARG A 245 8.18 0.18 35.10
CA ARG A 245 7.72 -1.17 35.45
C ARG A 245 7.38 -1.33 36.93
N ALA A 246 8.09 -0.63 37.80
CA ALA A 246 7.91 -0.71 39.25
C ALA A 246 6.75 0.16 39.79
N GLN A 247 6.15 1.00 38.93
CA GLN A 247 5.11 1.96 39.32
C GLN A 247 3.70 1.34 39.45
N GLY A 248 3.43 0.18 38.84
CA GLY A 248 2.17 -0.55 38.99
C GLY A 248 1.86 -1.54 37.86
N GLU A 249 0.90 -2.45 38.09
CA GLU A 249 0.43 -3.44 37.09
C GLU A 249 -0.49 -2.80 36.03
N ASP A 250 -1.17 -1.71 36.36
CA ASP A 250 -2.10 -1.03 35.46
C ASP A 250 -1.38 -0.33 34.29
N GLU A 251 -1.86 -0.57 33.06
CA GLU A 251 -1.24 -0.03 31.83
C GLU A 251 -1.49 1.48 31.69
N SER A 252 -2.61 1.99 32.23
CA SER A 252 -2.99 3.41 32.16
C SER A 252 -2.05 4.30 32.99
N ASP A 253 -1.70 3.87 34.21
CA ASP A 253 -0.83 4.64 35.11
C ASP A 253 0.61 4.72 34.56
N ARG A 254 1.11 3.62 33.99
CA ARG A 254 2.41 3.58 33.32
C ARG A 254 2.47 4.54 32.14
N MET A 255 1.38 4.60 31.36
CA MET A 255 1.22 5.50 30.23
C MET A 255 1.22 6.98 30.63
N GLU A 256 0.49 7.36 31.68
CA GLU A 256 0.49 8.73 32.20
C GLU A 256 1.86 9.14 32.74
N CYS A 257 2.55 8.21 33.40
CA CYS A 257 3.84 8.48 34.01
C CYS A 257 4.95 8.63 32.97
N ALA A 258 4.94 7.80 31.93
CA ALA A 258 5.83 8.00 30.79
C ALA A 258 5.59 9.36 30.11
N TYR A 259 4.34 9.83 30.04
CA TYR A 259 4.04 11.16 29.49
C TYR A 259 4.60 12.30 30.33
N GLN A 260 4.51 12.21 31.65
CA GLN A 260 5.08 13.23 32.53
C GLN A 260 6.62 13.23 32.48
N ILE A 261 7.27 12.06 32.44
CA ILE A 261 8.72 11.97 32.21
C ILE A 261 9.09 12.60 30.86
N PHE A 262 8.32 12.33 29.81
CA PHE A 262 8.53 12.94 28.50
C PHE A 262 8.37 14.46 28.51
N ARG A 263 7.43 15.01 29.30
CA ARG A 263 7.32 16.47 29.50
C ARG A 263 8.55 17.03 30.21
N LEU A 264 9.06 16.33 31.23
CA LEU A 264 10.26 16.74 31.95
C LEU A 264 11.53 16.69 31.08
N LEU A 265 11.63 15.73 30.17
CA LEU A 265 12.71 15.64 29.17
C LEU A 265 12.74 16.82 28.20
N LYS A 266 11.63 17.54 28.02
CA LYS A 266 11.61 18.78 27.21
C LYS A 266 12.21 19.97 27.94
N THR A 267 12.16 19.97 29.27
CA THR A 267 12.57 21.12 30.09
C THR A 267 13.93 20.91 30.76
N HIS A 268 14.34 19.66 31.00
CA HIS A 268 15.56 19.31 31.73
C HIS A 268 16.48 18.40 30.91
N ASN A 269 17.78 18.47 31.24
CA ASN A 269 18.78 17.62 30.62
C ASN A 269 18.55 16.14 31.00
N ARG A 270 18.64 15.26 30.01
CA ARG A 270 18.46 13.81 30.14
C ARG A 270 19.32 13.19 31.24
N SER A 271 20.59 13.55 31.34
CA SER A 271 21.52 12.95 32.31
C SER A 271 21.13 13.24 33.76
N LEU A 272 20.53 14.40 34.00
CA LEU A 272 20.02 14.80 35.32
C LEU A 272 18.80 13.97 35.70
N LEU A 273 17.87 13.77 34.75
CA LEU A 273 16.68 12.96 34.95
C LEU A 273 17.00 11.48 35.18
N VAL A 274 17.97 10.93 34.45
CA VAL A 274 18.42 9.55 34.66
C VAL A 274 19.04 9.39 36.05
N SER A 275 19.83 10.37 36.50
CA SER A 275 20.45 10.35 37.83
C SER A 275 19.39 10.42 38.94
N ALA A 276 18.42 11.32 38.82
CA ALA A 276 17.30 11.45 39.76
C ALA A 276 16.44 10.17 39.82
N VAL A 277 16.18 9.53 38.67
CA VAL A 277 15.45 8.25 38.63
C VAL A 277 16.25 7.13 39.29
N ASN A 278 17.56 7.06 39.07
CA ASN A 278 18.41 6.06 39.74
C ASN A 278 18.44 6.25 41.26
N GLU A 279 18.45 7.49 41.73
CA GLU A 279 18.36 7.81 43.16
C GLU A 279 17.02 7.34 43.76
N LEU A 280 15.90 7.58 43.08
CA LEU A 280 14.58 7.09 43.52
C LEU A 280 14.46 5.56 43.48
N LEU A 281 15.08 4.92 42.50
CA LEU A 281 15.16 3.46 42.43
C LEU A 281 15.95 2.91 43.63
N SER A 282 17.02 3.59 44.07
CA SER A 282 17.80 3.19 45.25
C SER A 282 17.02 3.37 46.57
N MET A 283 16.14 4.39 46.63
CA MET A 283 15.26 4.66 47.77
C MET A 283 13.98 3.79 47.79
N GLY A 284 13.73 2.99 46.74
CA GLY A 284 12.55 2.13 46.64
C GLY A 284 11.23 2.89 46.40
N THR A 285 11.28 4.13 45.92
CA THR A 285 10.10 4.96 45.67
C THR A 285 9.81 5.09 44.18
N TYR A 286 8.64 4.61 43.74
CA TYR A 286 8.28 4.55 42.31
C TYR A 286 7.19 5.55 41.90
N LYS A 287 6.95 6.59 42.72
CA LYS A 287 5.91 7.58 42.47
C LYS A 287 6.47 8.80 41.74
N ILE A 288 5.79 9.23 40.68
CA ILE A 288 6.21 10.40 39.89
C ILE A 288 6.20 11.73 40.67
N LYS A 289 5.37 11.83 41.73
CA LYS A 289 5.36 12.98 42.64
C LYS A 289 6.69 13.12 43.39
N ALA A 290 7.34 12.01 43.73
CA ALA A 290 8.66 12.02 44.35
C ALA A 290 9.74 12.51 43.37
N LEU A 291 9.64 12.10 42.10
CA LEU A 291 10.51 12.60 41.03
C LEU A 291 10.37 14.12 40.81
N MET A 292 9.14 14.63 40.80
CA MET A 292 8.92 16.09 40.70
C MET A 292 9.44 16.85 41.93
N SER A 293 9.31 16.27 43.12
CA SER A 293 9.85 16.85 44.36
C SER A 293 11.38 16.88 44.40
N LEU A 294 12.03 15.82 43.91
CA LEU A 294 13.50 15.71 43.90
C LEU A 294 14.15 16.67 42.89
N LEU A 295 13.42 16.99 41.82
CA LEU A 295 13.83 17.97 40.81
C LEU A 295 13.60 19.44 41.24
N ASN A 296 13.11 19.70 42.46
CA ASN A 296 12.80 21.05 42.96
C ASN A 296 11.95 21.90 41.98
N LEU A 297 11.02 21.26 41.26
CA LEU A 297 10.13 21.99 40.37
C LEU A 297 9.02 22.65 41.21
N PRO A 298 8.81 23.98 41.09
CA PRO A 298 7.65 24.59 41.70
C PRO A 298 6.42 23.89 41.15
N VAL A 299 5.57 23.39 42.04
CA VAL A 299 4.24 22.90 41.68
C VAL A 299 3.59 24.03 40.88
N GLN A 300 3.31 23.81 39.60
CA GLN A 300 2.44 24.71 38.85
C GLN A 300 1.11 24.70 39.59
N LYS A 301 0.87 25.72 40.43
CA LYS A 301 -0.50 26.10 40.77
C LYS A 301 -1.17 26.36 39.43
N ASP A 302 -2.26 25.64 39.16
CA ASP A 302 -3.24 26.09 38.17
C ASP A 302 -3.43 27.60 38.42
N PRO A 303 -3.33 28.48 37.41
CA PRO A 303 -3.63 29.88 37.64
C PRO A 303 -5.04 29.90 38.23
N ASP A 304 -5.15 30.32 39.50
CA ASP A 304 -6.42 30.45 40.19
C ASP A 304 -7.36 31.12 39.21
N ARG A 305 -8.51 30.49 38.91
CA ARG A 305 -9.48 31.04 37.96
C ARG A 305 -9.74 32.47 38.42
N VAL A 306 -9.27 33.44 37.63
CA VAL A 306 -9.43 34.84 37.97
C VAL A 306 -10.90 35.14 37.76
N PHE A 307 -11.67 35.14 38.85
CA PHE A 307 -13.04 35.60 38.81
C PHE A 307 -13.01 37.14 38.75
N PRO A 308 -13.77 37.77 37.85
CA PRO A 308 -13.93 39.21 37.87
C PRO A 308 -14.41 39.65 39.26
N SER A 309 -13.77 40.66 39.85
CA SER A 309 -14.19 41.20 41.15
C SER A 309 -15.61 41.78 41.11
N ASP A 310 -16.08 42.17 39.93
CA ASP A 310 -17.46 42.55 39.67
C ASP A 310 -18.12 41.54 38.71
N PRO A 311 -19.06 40.70 39.19
CA PRO A 311 -19.75 39.72 38.35
C PRO A 311 -20.63 40.35 37.26
N LYS A 312 -20.97 41.66 37.36
CA LYS A 312 -21.75 42.36 36.32
C LYS A 312 -20.99 42.54 35.01
N LEU A 313 -19.65 42.45 35.04
CA LEU A 313 -18.82 42.54 33.84
C LEU A 313 -18.97 41.32 32.90
N LEU A 314 -19.52 40.20 33.41
CA LEU A 314 -19.81 39.01 32.60
C LEU A 314 -21.12 39.14 31.81
N ASP A 315 -21.98 40.10 32.17
CA ASP A 315 -23.31 40.32 31.57
C ASP A 315 -23.38 41.60 30.71
N ILE A 316 -22.24 42.17 30.31
CA ILE A 316 -22.22 43.31 29.39
C ILE A 316 -22.72 42.81 28.03
N ARG A 317 -23.97 43.15 27.71
CA ARG A 317 -24.51 43.02 26.37
C ARG A 317 -24.01 44.20 25.54
N TYR A 318 -23.11 43.93 24.63
CA TYR A 318 -22.73 44.88 23.60
C TYR A 318 -23.88 44.99 22.60
N GLU A 319 -24.52 46.16 22.51
CA GLU A 319 -25.37 46.46 21.37
C GLU A 319 -24.45 46.73 20.18
N GLU A 320 -24.48 45.85 19.17
CA GLU A 320 -23.79 46.09 17.91
C GLU A 320 -24.31 47.41 17.32
N ARG A 321 -23.42 48.39 17.14
CA ARG A 321 -23.73 49.59 16.38
C ARG A 321 -24.00 49.19 14.93
N SER A 322 -25.07 49.72 14.34
CA SER A 322 -25.37 49.54 12.92
C SER A 322 -24.18 50.02 12.08
N LEU A 323 -23.79 49.23 11.08
CA LEU A 323 -22.74 49.60 10.11
C LEU A 323 -23.10 50.88 9.33
N GLU A 324 -24.38 51.27 9.32
CA GLU A 324 -24.89 52.48 8.66
C GLU A 324 -24.37 53.79 9.30
N GLU A 325 -23.90 53.75 10.56
CA GLU A 325 -23.27 54.91 11.20
C GLU A 325 -21.89 55.26 10.62
N TYR A 326 -21.26 54.35 9.88
CA TYR A 326 -19.95 54.58 9.26
C TYR A 326 -20.02 55.22 7.86
N ASP A 327 -21.20 55.27 7.23
CA ASP A 327 -21.37 55.76 5.86
C ASP A 327 -21.69 57.27 5.76
N GLN A 328 -21.78 58.01 6.88
CA GLN A 328 -22.11 59.44 6.86
C GLN A 328 -20.93 60.40 6.59
N ASN A 329 -19.76 59.90 6.21
CA ASN A 329 -18.64 60.75 5.76
C ASN A 329 -18.10 60.29 4.39
N THR A 330 -18.90 60.44 3.34
CA THR A 330 -18.39 60.49 1.95
C THR A 330 -18.59 61.88 1.36
#